data_AF-A0A662GFE3-F1
#
_entry.id   AF-A0A662GFE3-F1
#
_cell.length_a   1.000
_cell.length_b   1.000
_cell.length_c   1.000
_cell.angle_alpha   90.00
_cell.angle_beta   90.00
_cell.angle_gamma   90.00
#
_symmetry.space_group_name_H-M   'P 1'
#
loop_
_entity.id
_entity.type
_entity.pdbx_description
1 polymer ?
#
loop_
_entity_poly.entity_id
_entity_poly.type
_entity_poly.pdbx_seq_one_letter_code
_entity_poly.pdbx_strand_id
1 'polypeptide(L)'
;TKTALGRPVRYCHPPRSVDIVKAIIEEFKKGRRDLAEFWIQMNGRFIHIRYFPVRDENGEYLGTLEVVQDVTEIRKLEGEKRLLDWK
;
A
#
# COMPACT_ATOMS: atom_id res chain seq x y z
N THR A 1 -1.03 20.50 6.16
CA THR A 1 -0.67 19.33 5.31
C THR A 1 0.50 19.66 4.37
N LYS A 2 1.61 20.18 4.91
CA LYS A 2 2.87 20.48 4.19
C LYS A 2 4.08 19.70 4.75
N THR A 3 3.86 18.68 5.58
CA THR A 3 4.86 18.16 6.52
C THR A 3 5.33 16.73 6.26
N ALA A 4 4.84 16.06 5.20
CA ALA A 4 5.20 14.68 4.90
C ALA A 4 6.18 14.52 3.73
N LEU A 5 6.11 15.42 2.73
CA LEU A 5 7.04 15.39 1.60
C LEU A 5 8.47 15.68 2.07
N GLY A 6 9.43 14.86 1.63
CA GLY A 6 10.83 14.94 2.07
C GLY A 6 11.08 14.48 3.51
N ARG A 7 10.04 14.12 4.27
CA ARG A 7 10.19 13.58 5.63
C ARG A 7 10.53 12.09 5.53
N PRO A 8 11.58 11.61 6.21
CA PRO A 8 11.88 10.19 6.24
C PRO A 8 10.70 9.37 6.75
N VAL A 9 10.36 8.29 6.03
CA VAL A 9 9.17 7.45 6.30
C VAL A 9 9.08 7.02 7.76
N ARG A 10 10.21 6.78 8.43
CA ARG A 10 10.26 6.40 9.85
C ARG A 10 9.58 7.39 10.80
N TYR A 11 9.44 8.66 10.39
CA TYR A 11 8.80 9.71 11.19
C TYR A 11 7.33 9.92 10.81
N CYS A 12 6.84 9.24 9.78
CA CYS A 12 5.44 9.30 9.35
C CYS A 12 4.58 8.21 10.03
N HIS A 13 5.20 7.27 10.75
CA HIS A 13 4.53 6.15 11.39
C HIS A 13 4.72 6.13 12.91
N PRO A 14 3.70 5.72 13.69
CA PRO A 14 3.86 5.37 15.10
C PRO A 14 4.88 4.23 15.32
N PRO A 15 5.48 4.12 16.53
CA PRO A 15 6.53 3.14 16.82
C PRO A 15 6.15 1.68 16.52
N ARG A 16 4.91 1.26 16.80
CA ARG A 16 4.48 -0.11 16.50
C ARG A 16 4.43 -0.44 15.00
N SER A 17 4.09 0.53 14.16
CA SER A 17 3.98 0.33 12.71
C SER A 17 5.28 0.56 11.96
N VAL A 18 6.18 1.39 12.50
CA VAL A 18 7.40 1.79 11.77
C VAL A 18 8.34 0.62 11.53
N ASP A 19 8.40 -0.33 12.46
CA ASP A 19 9.30 -1.48 12.33
C ASP A 19 8.82 -2.48 11.28
N ILE A 20 7.49 -2.63 11.13
CA ILE A 20 6.89 -3.40 10.04
C ILE A 20 7.20 -2.76 8.69
N VAL A 21 7.01 -1.43 8.57
CA VAL A 21 7.29 -0.70 7.32
C VAL A 21 8.77 -0.79 6.94
N LYS A 22 9.69 -0.68 7.91
CA LYS A 22 11.13 -0.88 7.67
C LYS A 22 11.43 -2.29 7.16
N ALA A 23 10.83 -3.31 7.77
CA ALA A 23 11.03 -4.70 7.35
C ALA A 23 10.55 -4.91 5.90
N ILE A 24 9.38 -4.37 5.54
CA ILE A 24 8.86 -4.42 4.16
C ILE A 24 9.86 -3.78 3.17
N ILE A 25 10.31 -2.56 3.45
CA ILE A 25 11.26 -1.84 2.59
C ILE A 25 12.57 -2.61 2.45
N GLU A 26 13.03 -3.24 3.53
CA GLU A 26 14.27 -4.04 3.53
C GLU A 26 14.15 -5.30 2.67
N GLU A 27 13.02 -6.02 2.75
CA GLU A 27 12.75 -7.16 1.86
C GLU A 27 12.71 -6.77 0.38
N PHE A 28 12.14 -5.59 0.10
CA PHE A 28 12.05 -5.04 -1.26
C PHE A 28 13.42 -4.65 -1.81
N LYS A 29 14.24 -3.96 -1.02
CA LYS A 29 15.63 -3.63 -1.38
C LYS A 29 16.46 -4.87 -1.67
N LYS A 30 16.27 -5.95 -0.90
CA LYS A 30 16.95 -7.24 -1.09
C LYS A 30 16.41 -8.06 -2.27
N GLY A 31 15.34 -7.62 -2.92
CA GLY A 31 14.70 -8.39 -4.00
C GLY A 31 14.05 -9.69 -3.54
N ARG A 32 13.74 -9.85 -2.24
CA ARG A 32 13.15 -11.08 -1.70
C ARG A 32 11.63 -11.12 -1.80
N ARG A 33 11.00 -9.97 -2.02
CA ARG A 33 9.55 -9.82 -2.17
C ARG A 33 9.24 -8.70 -3.15
N ASP A 34 8.12 -8.88 -3.86
CA ASP A 34 7.55 -7.86 -4.75
C ASP A 34 6.13 -7.41 -4.33
N LEU A 35 5.64 -7.96 -3.21
CA LEU A 35 4.38 -7.57 -2.59
C LEU A 35 4.45 -7.75 -1.08
N ALA A 36 3.93 -6.77 -0.35
CA ALA A 36 3.52 -6.92 1.03
C ALA A 36 2.09 -6.38 1.18
N GLU A 37 1.18 -7.17 1.72
CA GLU A 37 -0.21 -6.79 1.85
C GLU A 37 -0.80 -7.18 3.21
N PHE A 38 -1.73 -6.36 3.67
CA PHE A 38 -2.55 -6.65 4.84
C PHE A 38 -3.84 -5.82 4.78
N TRP A 39 -4.77 -6.12 5.67
CA TRP A 39 -6.04 -5.42 5.78
C TRP A 39 -6.38 -5.12 7.23
N ILE A 40 -7.06 -4.01 7.45
CA ILE A 40 -7.54 -3.59 8.77
C ILE A 40 -9.01 -3.19 8.67
N GLN A 41 -9.71 -3.33 9.80
CA GLN A 41 -11.02 -2.72 9.98
C GLN A 41 -10.84 -1.41 10.75
N MET A 42 -11.31 -0.30 10.17
CA MET A 42 -11.16 1.02 10.77
C MET A 42 -12.41 1.85 10.49
N ASN A 43 -13.06 2.35 11.53
CA ASN A 43 -14.26 3.20 11.44
C ASN A 43 -15.36 2.62 10.54
N GLY A 44 -15.64 1.33 10.69
CA GLY A 44 -16.64 0.61 9.89
C GLY A 44 -16.24 0.32 8.43
N ARG A 45 -15.01 0.63 8.04
CA ARG A 45 -14.47 0.38 6.70
C ARG A 45 -13.48 -0.76 6.71
N PHE A 46 -13.43 -1.52 5.62
CA PHE A 46 -12.42 -2.54 5.38
C PHE A 46 -11.33 -1.96 4.46
N ILE A 47 -10.17 -1.67 5.04
CA ILE A 47 -9.07 -1.02 4.36
C ILE A 47 -8.06 -2.09 3.93
N HIS A 48 -7.78 -2.17 2.64
CA HIS A 48 -6.73 -3.01 2.06
C HIS A 48 -5.50 -2.16 1.77
N ILE A 49 -4.35 -2.58 2.33
CA ILE A 49 -3.09 -1.84 2.25
C ILE A 49 -2.09 -2.74 1.53
N ARG A 50 -1.49 -2.23 0.46
CA ARG A 50 -0.52 -2.95 -0.37
C ARG A 50 0.72 -2.11 -0.60
N TYR A 51 1.87 -2.75 -0.52
CA TYR A 51 3.16 -2.15 -0.84
C TYR A 51 3.80 -2.92 -2.00
N PHE A 52 4.41 -2.18 -2.92
CA PHE A 52 5.10 -2.71 -4.09
C PHE A 52 6.48 -2.05 -4.22
N PRO A 53 7.56 -2.79 -4.52
CA PRO A 53 8.81 -2.17 -4.93
C PRO A 53 8.65 -1.54 -6.31
N VAL A 54 9.12 -0.31 -6.45
CA VAL A 54 9.30 0.34 -7.73
C VAL A 54 10.75 0.11 -8.14
N ARG A 55 10.96 -0.44 -9.33
CA ARG A 55 12.28 -0.72 -9.89
C ARG A 55 12.44 -0.05 -11.24
N ASP A 56 13.66 0.24 -11.64
CA ASP A 56 13.98 0.69 -12.99
C ASP A 56 14.03 -0.49 -13.98
N GLU A 57 14.39 -0.20 -15.24
CA GLU A 57 14.51 -1.21 -16.31
C GLU A 57 15.62 -2.24 -16.05
N ASN A 58 16.61 -1.91 -15.21
CA ASN A 58 17.73 -2.78 -14.83
C ASN A 58 17.42 -3.60 -13.56
N GLY A 59 16.24 -3.40 -12.95
CA GLY A 59 15.84 -4.06 -11.70
C GLY A 59 16.34 -3.35 -10.43
N GLU A 60 16.99 -2.18 -10.55
CA GLU A 60 17.44 -1.39 -9.41
C GLU A 60 16.24 -0.84 -8.64
N TYR A 61 16.28 -0.95 -7.31
CA TYR A 61 15.20 -0.47 -6.44
C TYR A 61 15.19 1.07 -6.38
N LEU A 62 14.11 1.68 -6.89
CA LEU A 62 13.90 3.13 -6.88
C LEU A 62 13.11 3.61 -5.66
N GLY A 63 12.23 2.77 -5.12
CA GLY A 63 11.34 3.16 -4.03
C GLY A 63 10.23 2.15 -3.75
N THR A 64 9.29 2.55 -2.91
CA THR A 64 8.11 1.75 -2.58
C THR A 64 6.85 2.55 -2.91
N LEU A 65 5.91 1.92 -3.63
CA LEU A 65 4.55 2.42 -3.80
C LEU A 65 3.65 1.78 -2.74
N GLU A 66 2.99 2.61 -1.94
CA GLU A 66 1.91 2.19 -1.04
C GLU A 66 0.55 2.53 -1.65
N VAL A 67 -0.36 1.56 -1.66
CA VAL A 67 -1.75 1.72 -2.07
C VAL A 67 -2.64 1.39 -0.89
N VAL A 68 -3.43 2.37 -0.47
CA VAL A 68 -4.46 2.22 0.58
C VAL A 68 -5.82 2.34 -0.08
N GLN A 69 -6.61 1.27 -0.02
CA GLN A 69 -7.92 1.21 -0.67
C GLN A 69 -9.01 0.87 0.36
N ASP A 70 -10.06 1.66 0.39
CA ASP A 70 -11.31 1.26 1.03
C ASP A 70 -12.04 0.29 0.09
N VAL A 71 -12.05 -0.99 0.46
CA VAL A 71 -12.70 -2.06 -0.32
C VAL A 71 -14.04 -2.47 0.28
N THR A 72 -14.62 -1.65 1.16
CA THR A 72 -15.90 -1.94 1.83
C THR A 72 -17.01 -2.23 0.84
N GLU A 73 -17.17 -1.37 -0.17
CA GLU A 73 -18.20 -1.57 -1.21
C GLU A 73 -17.81 -2.67 -2.20
N ILE A 74 -16.51 -2.83 -2.48
CA ILE A 74 -16.01 -3.92 -3.35
C ILE A 74 -16.36 -5.28 -2.77
N ARG A 75 -16.26 -5.45 -1.44
CA ARG A 75 -16.65 -6.70 -0.75
C ARG A 75 -18.14 -7.00 -0.81
N LYS A 76 -18.98 -6.02 -1.13
CA LYS A 76 -20.44 -6.18 -1.27
C LYS A 76 -20.87 -6.47 -2.71
N LEU A 77 -19.95 -6.38 -3.68
CA LEU A 77 -20.28 -6.64 -5.08
C LEU A 77 -20.63 -8.13 -5.24
N GLU A 78 -21.74 -8.36 -5.95
CA GLU A 78 -22.21 -9.68 -6.36
C GLU A 78 -22.58 -9.64 -7.85
N GLY A 79 -22.64 -10.79 -8.50
CA GLY A 79 -22.94 -10.87 -9.94
C GLY A 79 -21.88 -10.21 -10.81
N GLU A 80 -22.31 -9.52 -11.87
CA GLU A 80 -21.41 -8.89 -12.84
C GLU A 80 -21.94 -7.53 -13.32
N LYS A 81 -21.03 -6.57 -13.54
CA LYS A 81 -21.29 -5.32 -14.25
C LYS A 81 -20.28 -5.20 -15.39
N ARG A 82 -20.70 -5.57 -16.60
CA ARG A 82 -19.80 -5.72 -17.77
C ARG A 82 -19.49 -4.43 -18.52
N LEU A 83 -20.33 -3.40 -18.38
CA LEU A 83 -20.18 -2.12 -19.06
C LEU A 83 -20.40 -0.95 -18.10
N LEU A 84 -19.68 0.14 -18.37
CA LEU A 84 -19.87 1.42 -17.70
C LEU A 84 -21.18 2.04 -18.17
N ASP A 85 -22.02 2.44 -17.24
CA ASP A 85 -23.22 3.23 -17.52
C ASP A 85 -22.94 4.65 -17.00
N TRP A 86 -22.51 5.51 -17.92
CA TRP A 86 -22.27 6.93 -17.70
C TRP A 86 -23.38 7.70 -18.43
N LYS A 87 -24.57 7.73 -17.85
CA LYS A 87 -25.53 8.78 -18.18
C LYS A 87 -25.22 10.03 -17.37
#